data_AF-A0A6I3KHG8-F1
#
_entry.id   AF-A0A6I3KHG8-F1
#
_cell.length_a   1.000
_cell.length_b   1.000
_cell.length_c   1.000
_cell.angle_alpha   90.00
_cell.angle_beta   90.00
_cell.angle_gamma   90.00
#
_symmetry.space_group_name_H-M   'P 1'
#
loop_
_entity.id
_entity.type
_entity.pdbx_description
1 polymer ?
#
loop_
_entity_poly.entity_id
_entity_poly.type
_entity_poly.pdbx_seq_one_letter_code
_entity_poly.pdbx_strand_id
1 'polypeptide(L)' 'MAFVTGDVVAVTGDEMPFKVVFKQGETILTEWLVESKEDGEVQIVETLKSLIDDEDEEGDDED' A
#
# COMPACT_ATOMS: atom_id res chain seq x y z
N MET A 1 12.51 -4.06 -14.99
CA MET A 1 12.06 -3.86 -13.60
C MET A 1 10.59 -3.47 -13.64
N ALA A 2 9.73 -4.19 -12.93
CA ALA A 2 8.32 -3.84 -12.80
C ALA A 2 8.14 -3.08 -11.48
N PHE A 3 7.56 -1.88 -11.57
CA PHE A 3 7.26 -1.06 -10.39
C PHE A 3 6.08 -1.64 -9.64
N VAL A 4 6.12 -1.53 -8.32
CA VAL A 4 4.96 -1.81 -7.45
C VAL A 4 4.07 -0.57 -7.46
N THR A 5 2.77 -0.77 -7.67
CA THR A 5 1.76 0.30 -7.64
C THR A 5 0.66 -0.08 -6.65
N GLY A 6 0.30 0.84 -5.77
CA GLY A 6 -0.91 0.77 -4.94
C GLY A 6 -2.07 1.49 -5.60
N ASP A 7 -3.26 0.90 -5.61
CA ASP A 7 -4.48 1.48 -6.16
C ASP A 7 -5.68 1.20 -5.24
N VAL A 8 -6.67 2.09 -5.24
CA VAL A 8 -7.92 1.90 -4.49
C VAL A 8 -9.07 1.67 -5.46
N VAL A 9 -9.57 0.44 -5.47
CA VAL A 9 -10.64 0.02 -6.39
C VAL A 9 -11.96 -0.15 -5.64
N ALA A 10 -13.04 0.32 -6.25
CA ALA A 10 -14.38 0.07 -5.73
C ALA A 10 -14.75 -1.40 -5.93
N VAL A 11 -15.34 -2.00 -4.91
CA VAL A 11 -15.84 -3.38 -4.95
C VAL A 11 -17.34 -3.38 -4.72
N THR A 12 -18.04 -4.24 -5.47
CA THR A 12 -19.49 -4.39 -5.39
C THR A 12 -19.82 -5.69 -4.67
N GLY A 13 -20.58 -5.61 -3.58
CA GLY A 13 -21.13 -6.78 -2.89
C GLY A 13 -20.39 -7.19 -1.61
N ASP A 14 -19.34 -6.46 -1.22
CA ASP A 14 -18.63 -6.66 0.04
C ASP A 14 -19.15 -5.72 1.14
N GLU A 15 -18.84 -6.04 2.40
CA GLU A 15 -19.21 -5.23 3.57
C GLU A 15 -18.56 -3.84 3.53
N MET A 16 -17.40 -3.73 2.88
CA MET A 16 -16.66 -2.49 2.68
C MET A 16 -16.60 -2.16 1.18
N PRO A 17 -16.97 -0.93 0.75
CA PRO A 17 -17.19 -0.61 -0.66
C PRO A 17 -15.91 -0.38 -1.48
N PHE A 18 -14.74 -0.41 -0.84
CA PHE A 18 -13.45 -0.20 -1.50
C PHE A 18 -12.44 -1.25 -1.04
N LYS A 19 -11.38 -1.44 -1.83
CA LYS A 19 -10.20 -2.19 -1.44
C LYS A 19 -8.92 -1.56 -1.94
N VAL A 20 -7.88 -1.65 -1.14
CA VAL A 20 -6.51 -1.32 -1.53
C VAL A 20 -5.89 -2.54 -2.21
N VAL A 21 -5.22 -2.33 -3.34
CA VAL A 21 -4.52 -3.39 -4.08
C VAL A 21 -3.11 -2.95 -4.40
N PHE A 22 -2.12 -3.69 -3.92
CA PHE A 22 -0.73 -3.57 -4.36
C PHE A 22 -0.44 -4.61 -5.43
N LYS A 23 0.06 -4.17 -6.57
CA LYS A 23 0.41 -5.04 -7.70
C LYS A 23 1.77 -4.72 -8.29
N GLN A 24 2.42 -5.72 -8.85
CA GLN A 24 3.62 -5.61 -9.65
C GLN A 24 3.32 -6.15 -11.06
N GLY A 25 3.10 -5.25 -12.01
CA GLY A 25 2.59 -5.64 -13.33
C GLY A 25 1.17 -6.22 -13.23
N GLU A 26 1.03 -7.50 -13.61
CA GLU A 26 -0.25 -8.23 -13.54
C GLU A 26 -0.41 -9.04 -12.25
N THR A 27 0.63 -9.12 -11.41
CA THR A 27 0.62 -9.91 -10.18
C THR A 27 0.14 -9.05 -9.00
N ILE A 28 -0.93 -9.48 -8.34
CA ILE A 28 -1.36 -8.90 -7.06
C ILE A 28 -0.43 -9.42 -5.97
N LEU A 29 0.17 -8.50 -5.21
CA LEU A 29 1.03 -8.82 -4.08
C LEU A 29 0.21 -8.95 -2.80
N THR A 30 -0.69 -7.99 -2.58
CA THR A 30 -1.57 -7.95 -1.41
C THR A 30 -2.78 -7.07 -1.68
N GLU A 31 -3.89 -7.38 -1.02
CA GLU A 31 -5.13 -6.59 -1.08
C GLU A 31 -5.93 -6.70 0.22
N TRP A 32 -6.61 -5.61 0.58
CA TRP A 32 -7.50 -5.58 1.74
C TRP A 32 -8.63 -4.57 1.57
N LEU A 33 -9.75 -4.84 2.23
CA LEU A 33 -10.96 -4.04 2.18
C LEU A 33 -10.83 -2.78 3.06
N VAL A 34 -11.41 -1.67 2.61
CA VAL A 34 -11.42 -0.37 3.30
C VAL A 34 -12.78 0.32 3.17
N GLU A 35 -13.13 1.14 4.16
CA GLU A 35 -14.45 1.75 4.26
C GLU A 35 -14.68 2.88 3.24
N SER A 36 -13.60 3.53 2.77
CA SER A 36 -13.67 4.69 1.90
C SER A 36 -12.42 4.81 1.03
N LYS A 37 -12.55 5.52 -0.10
CA LYS A 37 -11.42 5.77 -0.99
C LYS A 37 -10.29 6.52 -0.28
N GLU A 38 -10.63 7.57 0.46
CA GLU A 38 -9.68 8.40 1.20
C GLU A 38 -8.90 7.59 2.23
N ASP A 39 -9.58 6.68 2.95
CA ASP A 39 -8.95 5.76 3.90
C ASP A 39 -7.93 4.84 3.21
N GLY A 40 -8.31 4.27 2.07
CA GLY A 40 -7.40 3.46 1.26
C GLY A 40 -6.18 4.24 0.76
N GLU A 41 -6.35 5.49 0.35
CA GLU A 41 -5.24 6.35 -0.11
C GLU A 41 -4.26 6.67 1.03
N VAL A 42 -4.77 6.92 2.24
CA VAL A 42 -3.93 7.10 3.45
C VAL A 42 -3.13 5.83 3.75
N GLN A 43 -3.79 4.66 3.77
CA GLN A 43 -3.11 3.40 4.05
C GLN A 43 -2.02 3.06 3.02
N ILE A 44 -2.23 3.38 1.74
CA ILE A 44 -1.18 3.23 0.71
C ILE A 44 0.04 4.09 1.06
N VAL A 45 -0.19 5.36 1.39
CA VAL A 45 0.91 6.28 1.74
C VAL A 45 1.63 5.84 3.00
N GLU A 46 0.92 5.41 4.04
CA GLU A 46 1.53 4.91 5.27
C GLU A 46 2.35 3.64 5.03
N THR A 47 1.83 2.72 4.21
CA THR A 47 2.57 1.51 3.83
C THR A 47 3.85 1.85 3.09
N LEU A 48 3.79 2.75 2.10
CA LEU A 48 4.96 3.18 1.35
C LEU A 48 5.96 3.96 2.21
N LYS A 49 5.48 4.80 3.12
CA LYS A 49 6.33 5.52 4.07
C LYS A 49 7.07 4.56 4.98
N SER A 50 6.38 3.59 5.58
CA SER A 50 7.03 2.58 6.44
C SER A 50 8.12 1.84 5.68
N LEU A 51 7.89 1.44 4.42
CA LEU A 51 8.89 0.74 3.62
C LEU A 51 10.14 1.59 3.33
N ILE A 52 9.97 2.90 3.13
CA ILE A 52 11.09 3.82 2.89
C ILE A 52 11.81 4.13 4.21
N ASP A 53 11.07 4.35 5.30
CA ASP A 53 11.62 4.67 6.62
C ASP A 53 12.42 3.48 7.19
N ASP A 54 11.97 2.24 6.95
CA ASP A 54 12.72 1.00 7.26
C ASP A 54 14.02 0.85 6.42
N GLU A 55 14.13 1.48 5.24
CA GLU A 55 15.36 1.47 4.42
C GLU A 55 16.38 2.56 4.81
N ASP A 56 16.00 3.53 5.65
CA ASP A 56 16.87 4.60 6.16
C ASP A 56 17.46 4.30 7.56
N GLU A 57 17.23 3.10 8.13
CA GLU A 57 17.81 2.65 9.41
C GLU A 57 19.04 1.73 9.25
N GLU A 58 19.85 1.92 8.21
CA GLU A 58 21.26 1.47 8.18
C GLU A 58 22.20 2.69 8.15
N GLY A 59 22.31 3.33 9.32
CA GLY A 59 23.29 4.38 9.62
C GLY A 59 23.95 4.16 10.99
N ASP A 60 24.74 3.09 11.09
CA ASP A 60 25.97 3.01 11.93
C ASP A 60 26.80 4.30 11.69
N ASP A 61 27.44 5.01 12.62
CA ASP A 61 28.15 4.66 13.84
C ASP A 61 28.37 5.94 14.68
N GLU A 62 28.67 5.72 15.96
CA GLU A 62 29.29 6.58 16.98
C GLU A 62 30.11 7.83 16.51
N ASP A 63 29.81 8.99 17.11
CA ASP A 63 30.82 9.95 17.64
C ASP A 63 30.24 10.76 18.83
#